data_AF-A0A0C3ICL3-F1
#
_entry.id   AF-A0A0C3ICL3-F1
#
_cell.length_a   1.000
_cell.length_b   1.000
_cell.length_c   1.000
_cell.angle_alpha   90.00
_cell.angle_beta   90.00
_cell.angle_gamma   90.00
#
_symmetry.space_group_name_H-M   'P 1'
#
loop_
_entity.id
_entity.type
_entity.pdbx_description
1 polymer ?
#
loop_
_entity_poly.entity_id
_entity_poly.type
_entity_poly.pdbx_seq_one_letter_code
_entity_poly.pdbx_strand_id
1 'polypeptide(L)'
;CSCDAYVYPGLEDIGISYCACTPAPICLMGHGLFASSPVVPTLAVDLRVLEFVKKLFAWLTPNTTAWCEALESFLDGQGHRLLFKDNLQRRFSNAYYWYTVLTIYVEDHISAMVQSFRPNSMPQQDSPWPSDYLCARCPLCFGGGDLQSSNPPQDDFDCIVCLDACFTQKRT
;
A
#
# COMPACT_ATOMS: atom_id res chain seq x y z
N CYS A 1 -40.45 -8.07 -4.49
CA CYS A 1 -39.07 -7.60 -4.70
C CYS A 1 -38.77 -6.55 -3.63
N SER A 2 -38.06 -6.93 -2.56
CA SER A 2 -37.59 -5.95 -1.57
C SER A 2 -36.28 -5.39 -2.11
N CYS A 3 -36.30 -4.12 -2.50
CA CYS A 3 -35.09 -3.41 -2.90
C CYS A 3 -34.72 -2.52 -1.72
N ASP A 4 -33.76 -2.96 -0.90
CA ASP A 4 -33.25 -2.13 0.19
C ASP A 4 -32.39 -1.02 -0.41
N ALA A 5 -32.90 0.22 -0.35
CA ALA A 5 -32.14 1.41 -0.71
C ALA A 5 -31.37 1.89 0.52
N TYR A 6 -30.04 1.76 0.49
CA TYR A 6 -29.17 2.31 1.51
C TYR A 6 -28.94 3.79 1.22
N VAL A 7 -29.59 4.66 1.99
CA VAL A 7 -29.33 6.10 1.99
C VAL A 7 -28.21 6.34 3.00
N TYR A 8 -27.05 6.79 2.52
CA TYR A 8 -26.00 7.30 3.39
C TYR A 8 -26.34 8.77 3.70
N PRO A 9 -26.70 9.12 4.94
CA PRO A 9 -26.96 10.51 5.29
C PRO A 9 -25.71 11.37 5.05
N GLY A 10 -25.92 12.69 4.86
CA GLY A 10 -24.87 13.66 4.53
C GLY A 10 -23.78 13.78 5.60
N LEU A 11 -22.87 14.76 5.45
CA LEU A 11 -21.80 15.00 6.43
C LEU A 11 -22.37 15.17 7.85
N GLU A 12 -21.91 14.34 8.79
CA GLU A 12 -22.26 14.42 10.21
C GLU A 12 -21.14 15.10 11.01
N ASP A 13 -21.49 16.02 11.90
CA ASP A 13 -20.55 16.60 12.87
C ASP A 13 -20.36 15.65 14.05
N ILE A 14 -19.11 15.19 14.25
CA ILE A 14 -18.75 14.27 15.33
C ILE A 14 -17.93 15.04 16.37
N GLY A 15 -18.46 15.15 17.60
CA GLY A 15 -17.74 15.71 18.74
C GLY A 15 -16.82 14.68 19.38
N ILE A 16 -15.50 14.96 19.43
CA ILE A 16 -14.49 14.04 19.98
C ILE A 16 -13.84 14.66 21.21
N SER A 17 -13.96 14.00 22.37
CA SER A 17 -13.29 14.38 23.60
C SER A 17 -11.89 13.76 23.67
N TYR A 18 -10.87 14.57 23.93
CA TYR A 18 -9.49 14.10 24.14
C TYR A 18 -8.92 14.65 25.46
N CYS A 19 -7.90 13.99 25.99
CA CYS A 19 -7.22 14.41 27.22
C CYS A 19 -5.71 14.26 27.06
N ALA A 20 -4.93 14.72 28.03
CA ALA A 20 -3.46 14.56 28.01
C ALA A 20 -3.03 13.08 27.97
N CYS A 21 -3.84 12.17 28.51
CA CYS A 21 -3.58 10.72 28.51
C CYS A 21 -3.90 10.06 27.16
N THR A 22 -4.73 10.68 26.33
CA THR A 22 -5.11 10.17 25.00
C THR A 22 -5.19 11.34 24.04
N PRO A 23 -4.06 11.69 23.39
CA PRO A 23 -3.99 12.81 22.44
C PRO A 23 -5.01 12.68 21.31
N ALA A 24 -5.44 13.82 20.77
CA ALA A 24 -6.45 13.89 19.71
C ALA A 24 -6.18 12.95 18.52
N PRO A 25 -4.94 12.78 18.00
CA PRO A 25 -4.68 11.82 16.92
C PRO A 25 -5.01 10.36 17.27
N ILE A 26 -4.78 9.94 18.52
CA ILE A 26 -5.08 8.56 18.96
C ILE A 26 -6.60 8.37 19.05
N CYS A 27 -7.30 9.35 19.61
CA CYS A 27 -8.76 9.30 19.72
C CYS A 27 -9.43 9.29 18.34
N LEU A 28 -8.93 10.11 17.40
CA LEU A 28 -9.38 10.13 16.01
C LEU A 28 -9.18 8.76 15.34
N MET A 29 -8.02 8.14 15.49
CA MET A 29 -7.76 6.82 14.91
C MET A 29 -8.71 5.75 15.48
N GLY A 30 -9.09 5.85 16.75
CA GLY A 30 -10.13 5.00 17.36
C GLY A 30 -11.51 5.12 16.70
N HIS A 31 -11.78 6.24 16.01
CA HIS A 31 -13.02 6.48 15.25
C HIS A 31 -12.84 6.25 13.74
N GLY A 32 -11.71 5.69 13.30
CA GLY A 32 -11.42 5.50 11.88
C GLY A 32 -11.04 6.77 11.14
N LEU A 33 -10.72 7.85 11.87
CA LEU A 33 -10.37 9.16 11.34
C LEU A 33 -8.87 9.42 11.49
N PHE A 34 -8.29 10.12 10.53
CA PHE A 34 -6.87 10.45 10.52
C PHE A 34 -6.66 11.97 10.45
N ALA A 35 -5.86 12.48 11.37
CA ALA A 35 -5.59 13.91 11.50
C ALA A 35 -4.77 14.46 10.32
N SER A 36 -5.09 15.69 9.89
CA SER A 36 -4.26 16.44 8.94
C SER A 36 -2.92 16.90 9.52
N SER A 37 -2.77 16.91 10.84
CA SER A 37 -1.54 17.24 11.55
C SER A 37 -1.49 16.50 12.89
N PRO A 38 -0.30 16.00 13.30
CA PRO A 38 -0.14 15.30 14.58
C PRO A 38 -0.20 16.22 15.79
N VAL A 39 0.01 17.54 15.62
CA VAL A 39 0.11 18.50 16.74
C VAL A 39 -1.17 19.31 16.92
N VAL A 40 -1.77 19.79 15.83
CA VAL A 40 -3.03 20.55 15.86
C VAL A 40 -3.89 20.16 14.65
N PRO A 41 -4.78 19.16 14.79
CA PRO A 41 -5.62 18.72 13.69
C PRO A 41 -6.68 19.78 13.37
N THR A 42 -6.64 20.32 12.14
CA THR A 42 -7.65 21.26 11.61
C THR A 42 -8.68 20.57 10.71
N LEU A 43 -8.38 19.33 10.31
CA LEU A 43 -9.21 18.45 9.50
C LEU A 43 -8.88 17.02 9.91
N ALA A 44 -9.90 16.17 9.90
CA ALA A 44 -9.72 14.74 10.00
C ALA A 44 -10.33 14.08 8.77
N VAL A 45 -9.62 13.12 8.19
CA VAL A 45 -10.03 12.41 6.97
C VAL A 45 -10.24 10.94 7.32
N ASP A 46 -11.31 10.33 6.83
CA ASP A 46 -11.57 8.91 7.03
C ASP A 46 -10.42 8.05 6.46
N LEU A 47 -9.95 7.07 7.24
CA LEU A 47 -8.87 6.16 6.85
C LEU A 47 -9.19 5.42 5.54
N ARG A 48 -10.45 5.08 5.29
CA ARG A 48 -10.90 4.41 4.07
C ARG A 48 -10.78 5.32 2.86
N VAL A 49 -11.02 6.63 3.04
CA VAL A 49 -10.81 7.62 1.97
C VAL A 49 -9.32 7.74 1.67
N LEU A 50 -8.46 7.80 2.69
CA LEU A 50 -7.01 7.83 2.50
C LEU A 50 -6.48 6.56 1.83
N GLU A 51 -6.97 5.39 2.22
CA GLU A 51 -6.63 4.12 1.59
C GLU A 51 -7.11 4.06 0.14
N PHE A 52 -8.34 4.51 -0.13
CA PHE A 52 -8.89 4.63 -1.47
C PHE A 52 -8.02 5.52 -2.36
N VAL A 53 -7.63 6.69 -1.88
CA VAL A 53 -6.79 7.62 -2.64
C VAL A 53 -5.37 7.06 -2.84
N LYS A 54 -4.80 6.39 -1.83
CA LYS A 54 -3.52 5.68 -1.97
C LYS A 54 -3.59 4.64 -3.09
N LYS A 55 -4.66 3.85 -3.13
CA LYS A 55 -4.90 2.85 -4.19
C LYS A 55 -5.13 3.52 -5.55
N LEU A 56 -5.91 4.58 -5.60
CA LEU A 56 -6.19 5.34 -6.82
C LEU A 56 -4.90 5.88 -7.46
N PHE A 57 -4.00 6.43 -6.66
CA PHE A 57 -2.72 6.97 -7.10
C PHE A 57 -1.68 5.90 -7.47
N ALA A 58 -1.97 4.61 -7.25
CA ALA A 58 -1.18 3.54 -7.84
C ALA A 58 -1.51 3.33 -9.34
N TRP A 59 -2.72 3.74 -9.77
CA TRP A 59 -3.21 3.58 -11.14
C TRP A 59 -3.23 4.89 -11.94
N LEU A 60 -3.11 6.03 -11.26
CA LEU A 60 -3.08 7.36 -11.84
C LEU A 60 -1.87 8.12 -11.32
N THR A 61 -1.34 9.05 -12.12
CA THR A 61 -0.35 10.01 -11.63
C THR A 61 -0.90 10.73 -10.39
N PRO A 62 -0.19 10.77 -9.26
CA PRO A 62 -0.68 11.39 -8.04
C PRO A 62 -1.01 12.86 -8.28
N ASN A 63 -2.30 13.19 -8.33
CA ASN A 63 -2.79 14.55 -8.51
C ASN A 63 -3.77 14.91 -7.41
N THR A 64 -3.20 15.20 -6.24
CA THR A 64 -3.96 15.60 -5.06
C THR A 64 -4.76 16.89 -5.30
N THR A 65 -4.27 17.79 -6.15
CA THR A 65 -4.96 19.04 -6.52
C THR A 65 -6.28 18.77 -7.22
N ALA A 66 -6.24 18.08 -8.36
CA ALA A 66 -7.44 17.80 -9.14
C ALA A 66 -8.44 16.93 -8.36
N TRP A 67 -7.92 15.98 -7.56
CA TRP A 67 -8.77 15.19 -6.67
C TRP A 67 -9.46 16.06 -5.61
N CYS A 68 -8.75 16.99 -4.97
CA CYS A 68 -9.33 17.88 -3.97
C CYS A 68 -10.31 18.88 -4.58
N GLU A 69 -10.01 19.45 -5.75
CA GLU A 69 -10.94 20.36 -6.46
C GLU A 69 -12.22 19.63 -6.87
N ALA A 70 -12.11 18.41 -7.39
CA ALA A 70 -13.27 17.58 -7.70
C ALA A 70 -14.08 17.24 -6.45
N LEU A 71 -13.41 16.93 -5.33
CA LEU A 71 -14.08 16.65 -4.06
C LEU A 71 -14.77 17.89 -3.48
N GLU A 72 -14.11 19.05 -3.49
CA GLU A 72 -14.71 20.33 -3.07
C GLU A 72 -15.95 20.64 -3.91
N SER A 73 -15.86 20.50 -5.23
CA SER A 73 -16.99 20.73 -6.15
C SER A 73 -18.13 19.74 -5.92
N PHE A 74 -17.83 18.46 -5.67
CA PHE A 74 -18.82 17.46 -5.35
C PHE A 74 -19.55 17.78 -4.04
N LEU A 75 -18.83 18.15 -2.99
CA LEU A 75 -19.41 18.50 -1.69
C LEU A 75 -20.23 19.79 -1.75
N ASP A 76 -19.78 20.80 -2.49
CA ASP A 76 -20.53 22.05 -2.70
C ASP A 76 -21.86 21.77 -3.42
N GLY A 77 -21.86 20.88 -4.42
CA GLY A 77 -23.07 20.41 -5.10
C GLY A 77 -24.08 19.67 -4.19
N GLN A 78 -23.63 19.12 -3.07
CA GLN A 78 -24.47 18.50 -2.04
C GLN A 78 -24.89 19.48 -0.93
N GLY A 79 -24.56 20.78 -1.05
CA GLY A 79 -24.85 21.80 -0.05
C GLY A 79 -23.87 21.83 1.13
N HIS A 80 -22.79 21.04 1.08
CA HIS A 80 -21.75 21.00 2.09
C HIS A 80 -20.60 21.94 1.73
N ARG A 81 -20.73 23.22 2.12
CA ARG A 81 -19.67 24.22 1.92
C ARG A 81 -18.59 24.10 2.99
N LEU A 82 -17.40 23.71 2.56
CA LEU A 82 -16.21 23.72 3.41
C LEU A 82 -15.79 25.19 3.66
N LEU A 83 -16.11 25.72 4.84
CA LEU A 83 -15.89 27.13 5.23
C LEU A 83 -14.43 27.52 5.48
N PHE A 84 -13.46 26.76 4.97
CA PHE A 84 -12.05 26.95 5.31
C PHE A 84 -11.38 27.97 4.38
N LYS A 85 -10.68 28.94 5.01
CA LYS A 85 -9.85 29.97 4.34
C LYS A 85 -8.60 29.40 3.64
N ASP A 86 -8.20 28.17 3.99
CA ASP A 86 -7.11 27.43 3.35
C ASP A 86 -7.68 26.21 2.61
N ASN A 87 -7.33 26.05 1.32
CA ASN A 87 -7.84 25.02 0.41
C ASN A 87 -7.78 23.60 1.02
N LEU A 88 -8.84 22.79 0.84
CA LEU A 88 -8.91 21.37 1.25
C LEU A 88 -7.64 20.63 0.84
N GLN A 89 -7.14 20.96 -0.35
CA GLN A 89 -5.88 20.50 -0.90
C GLN A 89 -4.73 20.48 0.10
N ARG A 90 -4.46 21.59 0.81
CA ARG A 90 -3.30 21.67 1.71
C ARG A 90 -3.47 20.74 2.90
N ARG A 91 -4.67 20.72 3.48
CA ARG A 91 -4.98 19.91 4.67
C ARG A 91 -5.02 18.43 4.35
N PHE A 92 -5.64 18.09 3.24
CA PHE A 92 -5.68 16.73 2.72
C PHE A 92 -4.29 16.24 2.33
N SER A 93 -3.49 17.05 1.62
CA SER A 93 -2.10 16.68 1.28
C SER A 93 -1.27 16.38 2.51
N ASN A 94 -1.40 17.17 3.57
CA ASN A 94 -0.70 16.90 4.83
C ASN A 94 -1.18 15.59 5.48
N ALA A 95 -2.50 15.36 5.54
CA ALA A 95 -3.07 14.13 6.09
C ALA A 95 -2.58 12.90 5.30
N TYR A 96 -2.63 12.97 3.98
CA TYR A 96 -2.20 11.92 3.06
C TYR A 96 -0.70 11.64 3.15
N TYR A 97 0.12 12.68 3.27
CA TYR A 97 1.56 12.55 3.50
C TYR A 97 1.85 11.77 4.78
N TRP A 98 1.27 12.19 5.92
CA TRP A 98 1.49 11.52 7.21
C TRP A 98 0.92 10.10 7.24
N TYR A 99 -0.21 9.86 6.57
CA TYR A 99 -0.77 8.53 6.38
C TYR A 99 0.16 7.61 5.59
N THR A 100 0.76 8.12 4.51
CA THR A 100 1.72 7.36 3.69
C THR A 100 2.96 7.02 4.51
N VAL A 101 3.51 8.00 5.24
CA VAL A 101 4.65 7.80 6.15
C VAL A 101 4.32 6.74 7.19
N LEU A 102 3.17 6.85 7.87
CA LEU A 102 2.73 5.85 8.85
C LEU A 102 2.63 4.46 8.23
N THR A 103 2.07 4.35 7.03
CA THR A 103 1.92 3.05 6.37
C THR A 103 3.28 2.40 6.08
N ILE A 104 4.27 3.19 5.64
CA ILE A 104 5.64 2.71 5.43
C ILE A 104 6.25 2.19 6.74
N TYR A 105 6.11 2.95 7.84
CA TYR A 105 6.62 2.52 9.15
C TYR A 105 5.94 1.25 9.67
N VAL A 106 4.61 1.14 9.47
CA VAL A 106 3.86 -0.05 9.89
C VAL A 106 4.28 -1.27 9.06
N GLU A 107 4.43 -1.14 7.74
CA GLU A 107 4.91 -2.20 6.86
C GLU A 107 6.32 -2.68 7.25
N ASP A 108 7.22 -1.75 7.56
CA ASP A 108 8.58 -2.05 8.03
C ASP A 108 8.57 -2.76 9.40
N HIS A 109 7.78 -2.24 10.35
CA HIS A 109 7.65 -2.83 11.68
C HIS A 109 7.08 -4.25 11.66
N ILE A 110 6.03 -4.48 10.85
CA ILE A 110 5.45 -5.81 10.65
C ILE A 110 6.49 -6.75 10.01
N SER A 111 7.20 -6.27 8.99
CA SER A 111 8.24 -7.07 8.32
C SER A 111 9.35 -7.48 9.29
N ALA A 112 9.82 -6.55 10.13
CA ALA A 112 10.81 -6.83 11.16
C ALA A 112 10.30 -7.85 12.20
N MET A 113 9.06 -7.71 12.67
CA MET A 113 8.46 -8.70 13.57
C MET A 113 8.38 -10.08 12.92
N VAL A 114 7.86 -10.18 11.69
CA VAL A 114 7.78 -11.45 10.96
C VAL A 114 9.16 -12.08 10.80
N GLN A 115 10.20 -11.30 10.49
CA GLN A 115 11.57 -11.80 10.40
C GLN A 115 12.10 -12.30 11.75
N SER A 116 11.77 -11.64 12.85
CA SER A 116 12.18 -12.04 14.21
C SER A 116 11.56 -13.37 14.67
N PHE A 117 10.36 -13.70 14.15
CA PHE A 117 9.66 -14.95 14.44
C PHE A 117 9.93 -16.05 13.42
N ARG A 118 10.57 -15.76 12.28
CA ARG A 118 11.06 -16.82 11.41
C ARG A 118 12.15 -17.56 12.20
N PRO A 119 11.95 -18.84 12.57
CA PRO A 119 13.02 -19.60 13.21
C PRO A 119 14.21 -19.51 12.28
N ASN A 120 15.38 -19.17 12.86
CA ASN A 120 16.66 -19.09 12.17
C ASN A 120 16.73 -20.25 11.18
N SER A 121 16.37 -19.98 9.93
CA SER A 121 16.22 -21.04 8.93
C SER A 121 17.60 -21.66 8.86
N MET A 122 17.60 -22.99 8.95
CA MET A 122 18.77 -23.87 8.91
C MET A 122 19.96 -23.22 8.21
N PRO A 123 21.20 -23.38 8.73
CA PRO A 123 22.38 -22.79 8.10
C PRO A 123 22.24 -22.97 6.61
N GLN A 124 22.21 -21.86 5.86
CA GLN A 124 22.24 -21.90 4.41
C GLN A 124 23.39 -22.83 4.08
N GLN A 125 23.07 -24.07 3.70
CA GLN A 125 23.93 -24.78 2.81
C GLN A 125 23.87 -23.91 1.57
N ASP A 126 24.87 -23.03 1.43
CA ASP A 126 25.29 -22.46 0.16
C ASP A 126 25.75 -23.62 -0.73
N SER A 127 24.85 -24.58 -0.96
CA SER A 127 24.95 -25.50 -2.05
C SER A 127 24.63 -24.63 -3.27
N PRO A 128 25.52 -24.55 -4.26
CA PRO A 128 25.25 -23.83 -5.51
C PRO A 128 24.10 -24.45 -6.33
N TRP A 129 23.35 -25.38 -5.74
CA TRP A 129 22.33 -26.20 -6.35
C TRP A 129 20.97 -25.91 -5.70
N PRO A 130 19.91 -25.74 -6.50
CA PRO A 130 18.55 -25.63 -5.99
C PRO A 130 18.15 -26.88 -5.17
N SER A 131 17.24 -26.72 -4.20
CA SER A 131 16.74 -27.83 -3.39
C SER A 131 16.01 -28.89 -4.25
N ASP A 132 16.06 -30.16 -3.84
CA ASP A 132 15.37 -31.28 -4.52
C ASP A 132 13.89 -31.00 -4.80
N TYR A 133 13.22 -30.30 -3.88
CA TYR A 133 11.83 -29.90 -4.04
C TYR A 133 11.61 -29.00 -5.26
N LEU A 134 12.50 -28.03 -5.50
CA LEU A 134 12.45 -27.12 -6.64
C LEU A 134 12.85 -27.81 -7.94
N CYS A 135 13.88 -28.67 -7.88
CA CYS A 135 14.28 -29.52 -9.01
C CYS A 135 13.14 -30.42 -9.48
N ALA A 136 12.38 -31.01 -8.54
CA ALA A 136 11.22 -31.83 -8.86
C ALA A 136 10.03 -31.02 -9.40
N ARG A 137 9.91 -29.74 -9.03
CA ARG A 137 8.77 -28.89 -9.43
C ARG A 137 8.96 -28.18 -10.76
N CYS A 138 10.20 -27.80 -11.07
CA CYS A 138 10.56 -27.30 -12.38
C CYS A 138 11.97 -27.76 -12.75
N PRO A 139 12.09 -28.94 -13.41
CA PRO A 139 13.36 -29.44 -13.89
C PRO A 139 14.06 -28.47 -14.87
N LEU A 140 13.30 -27.67 -15.61
CA LEU A 140 13.82 -26.70 -16.58
C LEU A 140 14.50 -25.49 -15.94
N CYS A 141 13.95 -24.97 -14.83
CA CYS A 141 14.52 -23.82 -14.13
C CYS A 141 15.54 -24.21 -13.07
N PHE A 142 15.43 -25.42 -12.51
CA PHE A 142 16.18 -25.83 -11.31
C PHE A 142 16.87 -27.19 -11.43
N GLY A 143 16.55 -28.00 -12.44
CA GLY A 143 17.05 -29.37 -12.60
C GLY A 143 18.29 -29.50 -13.50
N GLY A 144 19.19 -28.51 -13.47
CA GLY A 144 20.40 -28.48 -14.31
C GLY A 144 21.41 -29.57 -13.94
N GLY A 145 21.14 -30.81 -14.32
CA GLY A 145 22.15 -31.87 -14.37
C GLY A 145 22.98 -31.74 -15.66
N ASP A 146 24.30 -31.69 -15.51
CA ASP A 146 25.30 -31.94 -16.57
C ASP A 146 25.50 -30.89 -17.68
N LEU A 147 25.89 -29.66 -17.31
CA LEU A 147 26.51 -28.72 -18.26
C LEU A 147 28.05 -28.78 -18.30
N GLN A 148 28.69 -29.78 -17.66
CA GLN A 148 30.16 -29.90 -17.61
C GLN A 148 30.77 -31.14 -18.31
N SER A 149 29.99 -31.96 -19.02
CA SER A 149 30.58 -33.03 -19.85
C SER A 149 30.55 -32.68 -21.35
N SER A 150 31.71 -32.23 -21.84
CA SER A 150 32.29 -32.54 -23.16
C SER A 150 31.34 -32.76 -24.36
N ASN A 151 31.43 -31.83 -25.33
CA ASN A 151 30.97 -31.91 -26.73
C ASN A 151 29.44 -31.95 -26.95
N PRO A 152 28.81 -30.86 -27.39
CA PRO A 152 27.45 -30.96 -27.92
C PRO A 152 27.49 -31.70 -29.28
N PRO A 153 26.64 -32.71 -29.53
CA PRO A 153 26.30 -33.05 -30.91
C PRO A 153 25.67 -31.81 -31.54
N GLN A 154 26.24 -31.36 -32.67
CA GLN A 154 25.58 -30.42 -33.56
C GLN A 154 24.24 -31.03 -33.95
N ASP A 155 23.14 -30.44 -33.49
CA ASP A 155 21.90 -30.17 -34.23
C ASP A 155 20.71 -30.10 -33.25
N ASP A 156 20.58 -28.98 -32.54
CA ASP A 156 19.29 -28.34 -32.27
C ASP A 156 19.56 -26.97 -31.64
N PHE A 157 18.99 -25.91 -32.22
CA PHE A 157 18.96 -24.60 -31.58
C PHE A 157 17.61 -24.44 -30.91
N ASP A 158 17.56 -24.54 -29.58
CA ASP A 158 16.38 -24.17 -28.80
C ASP A 158 16.30 -22.64 -28.68
N CYS A 159 15.51 -22.02 -29.56
CA CYS A 159 15.11 -20.62 -29.41
C CYS A 159 14.09 -20.49 -28.27
N ILE A 160 14.47 -19.84 -27.17
CA ILE A 160 13.54 -19.51 -26.07
C ILE A 160 12.95 -18.11 -26.30
N VAL A 161 11.63 -18.04 -26.44
CA VAL A 161 10.86 -16.79 -26.41
C VAL A 161 10.50 -16.51 -24.95
N CYS A 162 11.10 -15.46 -24.37
CA CYS A 162 10.72 -14.99 -23.04
C CYS A 162 9.39 -14.22 -23.13
N LEU A 163 8.30 -14.80 -22.60
CA LEU A 163 7.15 -14.02 -22.18
C LEU A 163 7.52 -13.33 -20.87
N ASP A 164 7.60 -12.01 -20.93
CA ASP A 164 7.97 -11.07 -19.87
C ASP A 164 7.59 -11.52 -18.45
N ALA A 165 8.57 -11.98 -17.68
CA ALA A 165 8.50 -11.98 -16.23
C ALA A 165 9.12 -10.66 -15.77
N CYS A 166 8.27 -9.65 -15.58
CA CYS A 166 8.65 -8.33 -15.09
C CYS A 166 9.16 -8.43 -13.64
N PHE A 167 10.43 -8.81 -13.48
CA PHE A 167 11.15 -8.65 -12.23
C PHE A 167 11.64 -7.21 -12.16
N THR A 168 10.87 -6.35 -11.50
CA THR A 168 11.36 -5.03 -11.08
C THR A 168 12.38 -5.22 -9.97
N GLN A 169 13.65 -5.34 -10.36
CA GLN A 169 14.79 -5.34 -9.46
C GLN A 169 14.91 -3.98 -8.75
N LYS A 170 14.80 -4.00 -7.42
CA LYS A 170 15.00 -2.85 -6.53
C LYS A 170 16.45 -2.36 -6.69
N ARG A 171 16.67 -1.16 -7.25
CA ARG A 171 18.00 -0.53 -7.28
C ARG A 171 18.29 0.07 -5.90
N THR A 172 19.43 -0.31 -5.35
CA THR A 172 20.10 0.34 -4.21
C THR A 172 20.70 1.68 -4.65
#